data_AF-A0A2S1H2U2-F1
#
_entry.id   AF-A0A2S1H2U2-F1
#
_cell.length_a   1.000
_cell.length_b   1.000
_cell.length_c   1.000
_cell.angle_alpha   90.00
_cell.angle_beta   90.00
_cell.angle_gamma   90.00
#
_symmetry.space_group_name_H-M   'P 1'
#
loop_
_entity.id
_entity.type
_entity.pdbx_description
1 polymer ?
#
loop_
_entity_poly.entity_id
_entity_poly.type
_entity_poly.pdbx_seq_one_letter_code
_entity_poly.pdbx_strand_id
1 'polypeptide(L)'
;MCQYHSKFTEFVDGLREQRSALNKQQSLLDKKISNLYHDLEGIEPAEEFALSFVKQLHGTLKKRRVIKDEIARLDAVLRPVMDITENVEEAVKSRKRHSKRWQHDFKMTMTLEEVISEN
;
A
#
# COMPACT_ATOMS: atom_id res chain seq x y z
N MET A 1 -21.64 10.55 14.09
CA MET A 1 -21.53 10.13 12.67
C MET A 1 -20.60 8.92 12.53
N CYS A 2 -20.96 7.87 11.78
CA CYS A 2 -20.12 6.67 11.65
C CYS A 2 -18.85 6.96 10.82
N GLN A 3 -17.75 7.30 11.50
CA GLN A 3 -16.46 7.65 10.89
C GLN A 3 -15.61 6.43 10.50
N TYR A 4 -16.00 5.23 10.92
CA TYR A 4 -15.20 4.02 10.73
C TYR A 4 -15.02 3.62 9.27
N HIS A 5 -15.95 3.99 8.39
CA HIS A 5 -15.75 3.82 6.95
C HIS A 5 -14.60 4.69 6.42
N SER A 6 -14.54 5.97 6.81
CA SER A 6 -13.44 6.87 6.41
C SER A 6 -12.11 6.37 6.92
N LYS A 7 -12.04 6.01 8.21
CA LYS A 7 -10.84 5.47 8.84
C LYS A 7 -10.36 4.17 8.18
N PHE A 8 -11.29 3.31 7.77
CA PHE A 8 -10.97 2.09 7.04
C PHE A 8 -10.38 2.40 5.65
N THR A 9 -10.98 3.33 4.91
CA THR A 9 -10.46 3.77 3.60
C THR A 9 -9.07 4.38 3.74
N GLU A 10 -8.87 5.29 4.70
CA GLU A 10 -7.56 5.91 4.99
C GLU A 10 -6.48 4.86 5.32
N PHE A 11 -6.83 3.85 6.10
CA PHE A 11 -5.93 2.74 6.41
C PHE A 11 -5.55 1.94 5.16
N VAL A 12 -6.53 1.56 4.33
CA VAL A 12 -6.30 0.82 3.08
C VAL A 12 -5.40 1.62 2.12
N ASP A 13 -5.66 2.92 1.99
CA ASP A 13 -4.86 3.80 1.14
C ASP A 13 -3.43 3.95 1.65
N GLY A 14 -3.24 4.07 2.97
CA GLY A 14 -1.92 4.07 3.59
C GLY A 14 -1.11 2.78 3.28
N LEU A 15 -1.75 1.61 3.31
CA LEU A 15 -1.09 0.35 2.93
C LEU A 15 -0.69 0.34 1.44
N ARG A 16 -1.55 0.85 0.56
CA ARG A 16 -1.28 0.94 -0.89
C ARG A 16 -0.12 1.89 -1.18
N GLU A 17 -0.09 3.04 -0.51
CA GLU A 17 0.98 4.04 -0.64
C GLU A 17 2.32 3.46 -0.18
N GLN A 18 2.35 2.81 0.98
CA GLN A 18 3.56 2.16 1.49
C GLN A 18 4.07 1.08 0.51
N ARG A 19 3.17 0.26 -0.03
CA ARG A 19 3.53 -0.76 -1.03
C ARG A 19 4.09 -0.15 -2.30
N SER A 20 3.49 0.95 -2.78
CA SER A 20 3.96 1.70 -3.94
C SER A 20 5.37 2.27 -3.70
N ALA A 21 5.63 2.83 -2.53
CA ALA A 21 6.95 3.33 -2.15
C ALA A 21 8.01 2.21 -2.13
N LEU A 22 7.70 1.05 -1.54
CA LEU A 22 8.60 -0.10 -1.53
C LEU A 22 8.88 -0.63 -2.94
N ASN A 23 7.86 -0.72 -3.80
CA ASN A 23 8.04 -1.12 -5.20
C ASN A 23 8.96 -0.15 -5.95
N LYS A 24 8.82 1.16 -5.75
CA LYS A 24 9.73 2.16 -6.35
C LYS A 24 11.17 1.93 -5.90
N GLN A 25 11.40 1.66 -4.61
CA GLN A 25 12.74 1.36 -4.10
C GLN A 25 13.31 0.07 -4.68
N GLN A 26 12.48 -0.97 -4.83
CA GLN A 26 12.89 -2.21 -5.47
C GLN A 26 13.31 -1.97 -6.92
N SER A 27 12.53 -1.23 -7.70
CA SER A 27 12.86 -0.90 -9.09
C SER A 27 14.16 -0.10 -9.22
N LEU A 28 14.44 0.82 -8.30
CA LEU A 28 15.71 1.55 -8.26
C LEU A 28 16.90 0.61 -8.01
N LEU A 29 16.74 -0.36 -7.11
CA LEU A 29 17.77 -1.36 -6.83
C LEU A 29 17.96 -2.32 -8.01
N ASP A 30 16.88 -2.73 -8.67
CA ASP A 30 16.93 -3.57 -9.88
C ASP A 30 17.67 -2.84 -11.02
N LYS A 31 17.38 -1.56 -11.23
CA LYS A 31 18.13 -0.73 -12.19
C LYS A 31 19.61 -0.62 -11.83
N LYS A 32 19.94 -0.44 -10.54
CA LYS A 32 21.33 -0.41 -10.09
C LYS A 32 22.05 -1.73 -10.33
N ILE A 33 21.41 -2.86 -10.09
CA ILE A 33 21.95 -4.19 -10.38
C ILE A 33 22.21 -4.34 -11.88
N SER A 34 21.25 -3.94 -12.71
CA SER A 34 21.41 -3.96 -14.18
C SER A 34 22.61 -3.13 -14.63
N ASN A 35 22.77 -1.92 -14.09
CA ASN A 35 23.92 -1.06 -14.42
C ASN A 35 25.24 -1.70 -13.98
N LEU A 36 25.30 -2.28 -12.77
CA LEU A 36 26.49 -2.98 -12.32
C LEU A 36 26.87 -4.11 -13.29
N TYR A 37 25.92 -4.94 -13.71
CA TYR A 37 26.22 -5.99 -14.70
C TYR A 37 26.71 -5.42 -16.04
N HIS A 38 26.08 -4.37 -16.55
CA HIS A 38 26.53 -3.69 -17.76
C HIS A 38 27.97 -3.13 -17.63
N ASP A 39 28.30 -2.54 -16.48
CA ASP A 39 29.66 -2.02 -16.23
C ASP A 39 30.70 -3.15 -16.21
N LEU A 40 30.31 -4.35 -15.75
CA LEU A 40 31.19 -5.53 -15.75
C LEU A 40 31.43 -6.08 -17.16
N GLU A 41 30.45 -5.98 -18.07
CA GLU A 41 30.59 -6.41 -19.47
C GLU A 41 31.61 -5.57 -20.26
N GLY A 42 31.86 -4.33 -19.84
CA GLY A 42 32.75 -3.38 -20.52
C GLY A 42 34.19 -3.32 -20.03
N ILE A 43 34.58 -4.12 -19.03
CA ILE A 43 35.89 -4.03 -18.36
C ILE A 43 36.69 -5.32 -18.60
N GLU A 44 37.95 -5.18 -19.04
CA GLU A 44 38.92 -6.28 -19.02
C GLU A 44 39.24 -6.63 -17.55
N PRO A 45 39.06 -7.89 -17.11
CA PRO A 45 39.08 -8.22 -15.69
C PRO A 45 40.50 -8.14 -15.11
N ALA A 46 40.88 -6.96 -14.61
CA ALA A 46 41.98 -6.82 -13.66
C ALA A 46 41.47 -7.11 -12.23
N GLU A 47 42.26 -7.85 -11.43
CA GLU A 47 41.90 -8.30 -10.07
C GLU A 47 41.42 -7.16 -9.15
N GLU A 48 41.95 -5.95 -9.33
CA GLU A 48 41.68 -4.79 -8.47
C GLU A 48 40.22 -4.30 -8.57
N PHE A 49 39.61 -4.39 -9.76
CA PHE A 49 38.22 -3.98 -9.98
C PHE A 49 37.21 -5.03 -9.52
N ALA A 50 37.57 -6.31 -9.60
CA ALA A 50 36.68 -7.43 -9.26
C ALA A 50 36.21 -7.39 -7.80
N LEU A 51 37.11 -7.11 -6.84
CA LEU A 51 36.74 -7.07 -5.42
C LEU A 51 35.77 -5.91 -5.12
N SER A 52 36.00 -4.74 -5.71
CA SER A 52 35.15 -3.57 -5.52
C SER A 52 33.75 -3.81 -6.09
N PHE A 53 33.68 -4.42 -7.28
CA PHE A 53 32.44 -4.78 -7.95
C PHE A 53 31.61 -5.75 -7.11
N VAL A 54 32.22 -6.86 -6.67
CA VAL A 54 31.54 -7.89 -5.87
C VAL A 54 30.98 -7.29 -4.58
N LYS A 55 31.73 -6.40 -3.90
CA LYS A 55 31.24 -5.71 -2.70
C LYS A 55 30.02 -4.83 -2.99
N GLN A 56 30.03 -4.08 -4.10
CA GLN A 56 28.91 -3.23 -4.50
C GLN A 56 27.67 -4.02 -4.91
N LEU A 57 27.84 -5.09 -5.68
CA LEU A 57 26.77 -5.98 -6.10
C LEU A 57 26.15 -6.67 -4.88
N HIS A 58 26.97 -7.26 -4.00
CA HIS A 58 26.49 -7.91 -2.78
C HIS A 58 25.73 -6.95 -1.88
N GLY A 59 26.26 -5.74 -1.68
CA GLY A 59 25.57 -4.69 -0.92
C GLY A 59 24.22 -4.31 -1.51
N THR A 60 24.12 -4.24 -2.84
CA THR A 60 22.88 -3.90 -3.54
C THR A 60 21.86 -5.05 -3.45
N LEU A 61 22.30 -6.30 -3.62
CA LEU A 61 21.45 -7.49 -3.46
C LEU A 61 20.91 -7.64 -2.04
N LYS A 62 21.72 -7.37 -1.02
CA LYS A 62 21.27 -7.36 0.39
C LYS A 62 20.17 -6.32 0.62
N LYS A 63 20.36 -5.08 0.14
CA LYS A 63 19.32 -4.03 0.23
C LYS A 63 18.04 -4.46 -0.46
N ARG A 64 18.15 -5.05 -1.66
CA ARG A 64 17.00 -5.56 -2.41
C ARG A 64 16.26 -6.65 -1.62
N ARG A 65 16.99 -7.54 -0.95
CA ARG A 65 16.38 -8.59 -0.12
C ARG A 65 15.54 -8.01 1.01
N VAL A 66 16.08 -7.03 1.74
CA VAL A 66 15.35 -6.33 2.82
C VAL A 66 14.05 -5.71 2.31
N ILE A 67 14.08 -5.04 1.15
CA ILE A 67 12.87 -4.45 0.55
C ILE A 67 11.86 -5.53 0.16
N LYS A 68 12.30 -6.62 -0.48
CA LYS A 68 11.40 -7.73 -0.85
C LYS A 68 10.75 -8.39 0.37
N ASP A 69 11.53 -8.59 1.43
CA ASP A 69 11.02 -9.18 2.67
C ASP A 69 9.96 -8.25 3.31
N GLU A 70 10.17 -6.93 3.26
CA GLU A 70 9.18 -5.96 3.73
C GLU A 70 7.91 -5.93 2.88
N ILE A 71 8.03 -5.99 1.55
CA ILE A 71 6.88 -6.13 0.65
C ILE A 71 6.08 -7.39 0.98
N ALA A 72 6.75 -8.51 1.26
CA ALA A 72 6.08 -9.75 1.62
C ALA A 72 5.31 -9.63 2.95
N ARG A 73 5.89 -8.95 3.96
CA ARG A 73 5.22 -8.65 5.22
C ARG A 73 4.00 -7.75 5.03
N LEU A 74 4.12 -6.71 4.20
CA LEU A 74 3.01 -5.82 3.89
C LEU A 74 1.90 -6.52 3.10
N ASP A 75 2.26 -7.34 2.10
CA ASP A 75 1.32 -8.11 1.29
C ASP A 75 0.50 -9.11 2.13
N ALA A 76 1.06 -9.63 3.23
CA ALA A 76 0.34 -10.50 4.16
C ALA A 76 -0.86 -9.80 4.83
N VAL A 77 -0.84 -8.48 4.95
CA VAL A 77 -1.94 -7.67 5.48
C VAL A 77 -2.76 -7.07 4.36
N LEU A 78 -2.12 -6.49 3.35
CA LEU A 78 -2.80 -5.77 2.27
C LEU A 78 -3.73 -6.68 1.46
N ARG A 79 -3.30 -7.90 1.11
CA ARG A 79 -4.11 -8.78 0.25
C ARG A 79 -5.44 -9.17 0.92
N PRO A 80 -5.47 -9.70 2.16
CA PRO A 80 -6.73 -9.97 2.84
C PRO A 80 -7.61 -8.73 3.01
N VAL A 81 -7.00 -7.58 3.33
CA VAL A 81 -7.76 -6.33 3.51
C VAL A 81 -8.43 -5.91 2.19
N MET A 82 -7.73 -6.00 1.07
CA MET A 82 -8.26 -5.66 -0.25
C MET A 82 -9.45 -6.54 -0.65
N ASP A 83 -9.39 -7.84 -0.36
CA ASP A 83 -10.51 -8.77 -0.63
C ASP A 83 -11.77 -8.41 0.18
N ILE A 84 -11.60 -7.82 1.37
CA ILE A 84 -12.70 -7.38 2.24
C ILE A 84 -13.20 -5.99 1.84
N THR A 85 -12.33 -5.11 1.32
CA THR A 85 -12.66 -3.73 0.97
C THR A 85 -13.86 -3.64 0.04
N GLU A 86 -13.95 -4.50 -0.98
CA GLU A 86 -15.07 -4.51 -1.92
C GLU A 86 -16.41 -4.78 -1.22
N ASN A 87 -16.45 -5.81 -0.36
CA ASN A 87 -17.63 -6.15 0.43
C ASN A 87 -18.06 -5.00 1.37
N VAL A 88 -17.08 -4.34 2.01
CA VAL A 88 -17.33 -3.20 2.90
C VAL A 88 -17.93 -2.03 2.12
N GLU A 89 -17.37 -1.71 0.95
CA GLU A 89 -17.88 -0.63 0.10
C GLU A 89 -19.31 -0.89 -0.37
N GLU A 90 -19.62 -2.11 -0.79
CA GLU A 90 -20.97 -2.48 -1.22
C GLU A 90 -21.97 -2.40 -0.07
N ALA A 91 -21.62 -2.92 1.10
CA ALA A 91 -22.44 -2.84 2.30
C ALA A 91 -22.72 -1.37 2.66
N VAL A 92 -21.71 -0.51 2.61
CA VAL A 92 -21.85 0.93 2.90
C VAL A 92 -22.73 1.62 1.87
N LYS A 93 -22.52 1.36 0.58
CA LYS A 93 -23.35 1.92 -0.51
C LYS A 93 -24.81 1.51 -0.36
N SER A 94 -25.07 0.23 -0.09
CA SER A 94 -26.42 -0.32 0.13
C SER A 94 -27.11 0.32 1.34
N ARG A 95 -26.43 0.38 2.48
CA ARG A 95 -27.00 0.99 3.71
C ARG A 95 -27.23 2.49 3.56
N LYS A 96 -26.36 3.22 2.87
CA LYS A 96 -26.58 4.64 2.52
C LYS A 96 -27.83 4.83 1.65
N ARG A 97 -28.07 3.95 0.68
CA ARG A 97 -29.29 3.98 -0.15
C ARG A 97 -30.54 3.74 0.69
N HIS A 98 -30.53 2.73 1.56
CA HIS A 98 -31.64 2.46 2.47
C HIS A 98 -31.92 3.63 3.41
N SER A 99 -30.88 4.21 4.00
CA SER A 99 -31.01 5.38 4.89
C SER A 99 -31.64 6.57 4.17
N LYS A 100 -31.19 6.90 2.95
CA LYS A 100 -31.80 7.98 2.14
C LYS A 100 -33.27 7.68 1.81
N ARG A 101 -33.60 6.42 1.50
CA ARG A 101 -34.97 6.00 1.25
C ARG A 101 -35.84 6.20 2.49
N TRP A 102 -35.38 5.80 3.68
CA TRP A 102 -36.11 6.02 4.92
C TRP A 102 -36.30 7.51 5.22
N GLN A 103 -35.26 8.32 5.01
CA GLN A 103 -35.37 9.78 5.17
C GLN A 103 -36.47 10.36 4.28
N HIS A 104 -36.56 9.90 3.03
CA HIS A 104 -37.61 10.29 2.10
C HIS A 104 -39.00 9.76 2.50
N ASP A 105 -39.14 8.45 2.68
CA ASP A 105 -40.42 7.77 2.90
C ASP A 105 -41.10 8.22 4.20
N PHE A 106 -40.30 8.52 5.23
CA PHE A 106 -40.78 9.01 6.53
C PHE A 106 -40.68 10.53 6.68
N LYS A 107 -40.25 11.26 5.65
CA LYS A 107 -40.01 12.72 5.69
C LYS A 107 -39.20 13.14 6.93
N MET A 108 -38.15 12.39 7.26
CA MET A 108 -37.34 12.68 8.44
C MET A 108 -36.64 14.03 8.27
N THR A 109 -36.92 14.98 9.16
CA THR A 109 -36.26 16.29 9.21
C THR A 109 -35.24 16.40 10.34
N MET A 110 -35.35 15.52 11.34
CA MET A 110 -34.47 15.52 12.51
C MET A 110 -33.16 14.78 12.25
N THR A 111 -32.07 15.35 12.75
CA THR A 111 -30.72 14.80 12.71
C THR A 111 -30.40 14.03 13.98
N LEU A 112 -29.38 13.16 13.93
CA LEU A 112 -28.93 12.44 15.12
C LEU A 112 -28.38 13.39 16.18
N GLU A 113 -27.70 14.45 15.75
CA GLU A 113 -27.13 15.48 16.61
C GLU A 113 -28.22 16.18 17.42
N GLU A 114 -29.35 16.54 16.79
CA GLU A 114 -30.53 17.10 17.47
C GLU A 114 -31.08 16.12 18.53
N VAL A 115 -31.25 14.85 18.17
CA VAL A 115 -31.75 13.79 19.09
C VAL A 115 -30.82 13.57 20.28
N ILE A 116 -29.50 13.64 20.07
CA ILE A 116 -28.52 13.48 21.15
C ILE A 116 -28.50 14.71 22.06
N SER A 117 -28.71 15.91 21.52
CA SER A 117 -28.73 17.16 22.30
C SER A 117 -29.99 17.38 23.14
N GLU A 118 -31.08 16.64 22.85
CA GLU A 118 -32.34 16.69 23.60
C GLU A 118 -32.36 15.76 24.84
N ASN A 119 -31.32 14.95 25.05
CA ASN A 119 -31.13 14.09 26.24
C ASN A 119 -29.98 14.59 27.12
#